data_AF-A0A2H5XWD9-F1
#
_entry.id   AF-A0A2H5XWD9-F1
#
_cell.length_a   1.000
_cell.length_b   1.000
_cell.length_c   1.000
_cell.angle_alpha   90.00
_cell.angle_beta   90.00
_cell.angle_gamma   90.00
#
_symmetry.space_group_name_H-M   'P 1'
#
loop_
_entity.id
_entity.type
_entity.pdbx_description
1 polymer ?
#
loop_
_entity_poly.entity_id
_entity_poly.type
_entity_poly.pdbx_seq_one_letter_code
_entity_poly.pdbx_strand_id
1 'polypeptide(L)'
;MPLLQSIAVTGSINQKGDVQPVGGVNEKIIGFFEICQQQGLDGSHGVIIPHQNVADLMLPEPLLEAARNGRFRIWAIRHFTEGIPILTGMEAGEMLPDFSYRPGTFLHAVDQRLEELALIARDYARTL
;
A
#
# COMPACT_ATOMS: atom_id res chain seq x y z
N MET A 1 -7.32 5.76 -10.24
CA MET A 1 -7.71 5.52 -8.84
C MET A 1 -6.85 6.40 -7.93
N PRO A 2 -7.43 7.24 -7.06
CA PRO A 2 -6.67 8.03 -6.09
C PRO A 2 -6.05 7.14 -5.00
N LEU A 3 -4.88 7.54 -4.48
CA LEU A 3 -4.22 6.90 -3.34
C LEU A 3 -4.15 7.89 -2.18
N LEU A 4 -4.38 7.42 -0.95
CA LEU A 4 -4.26 8.23 0.26
C LEU A 4 -2.81 8.66 0.50
N GLN A 5 -2.55 9.96 0.34
CA GLN A 5 -1.21 10.56 0.49
C GLN A 5 -0.78 10.72 1.96
N SER A 6 -1.70 10.55 2.91
CA SER A 6 -1.40 10.52 4.34
C SER A 6 -0.71 9.22 4.77
N ILE A 7 -0.56 8.25 3.87
CA ILE A 7 -0.02 6.92 4.16
C ILE A 7 1.27 6.69 3.36
N ALA A 8 2.39 6.55 4.07
CA ALA A 8 3.65 6.12 3.47
C ALA A 8 3.71 4.59 3.33
N VAL A 9 4.55 4.10 2.42
CA VAL A 9 4.74 2.66 2.20
C VAL A 9 6.22 2.36 2.11
N THR A 10 6.68 1.32 2.81
CA THR A 10 8.00 0.74 2.60
C THR A 10 7.93 -0.79 2.60
N GLY A 11 8.76 -1.42 1.77
CA GLY A 11 8.78 -2.86 1.59
C GLY A 11 9.33 -3.23 0.22
N SER A 12 9.85 -4.46 0.10
CA SER A 12 10.10 -5.11 -1.20
C SER A 12 8.96 -6.08 -1.50
N ILE A 13 8.78 -6.48 -2.77
CA ILE A 13 7.75 -7.43 -3.18
C ILE A 13 8.39 -8.47 -4.12
N ASN A 14 8.09 -9.75 -3.91
CA ASN A 14 8.53 -10.82 -4.83
C ASN A 14 7.48 -11.06 -5.94
N GLN A 15 7.79 -11.95 -6.89
CA GLN A 15 6.89 -12.26 -8.02
C GLN A 15 5.54 -12.87 -7.61
N LYS A 16 5.44 -13.43 -6.40
CA LYS A 16 4.18 -13.98 -5.86
C LYS A 16 3.35 -12.92 -5.16
N GLY A 17 3.87 -11.70 -4.99
CA GLY A 17 3.22 -10.62 -4.26
C GLY A 17 3.52 -10.59 -2.76
N ASP A 18 4.39 -11.48 -2.26
CA ASP A 18 4.79 -11.48 -0.85
C ASP A 18 5.65 -10.26 -0.55
N VAL A 19 5.32 -9.58 0.55
CA VAL A 19 6.05 -8.41 1.04
C VAL A 19 7.26 -8.84 1.85
N GLN A 20 8.41 -8.30 1.49
CA GLN A 20 9.73 -8.66 1.98
C GLN A 20 10.33 -7.54 2.84
N PRO A 21 11.17 -7.90 3.83
CA PRO A 21 11.70 -6.97 4.80
C PRO A 21 12.72 -6.05 4.14
N VAL A 22 12.88 -4.86 4.72
CA VAL A 22 13.80 -3.84 4.23
C VAL A 22 14.69 -3.34 5.36
N GLY A 23 15.88 -2.87 5.01
CA GLY A 23 16.74 -2.13 5.94
C GLY A 23 16.19 -0.73 6.24
N GLY A 24 16.58 -0.20 7.40
CA GLY A 24 16.29 1.16 7.83
C GLY A 24 14.80 1.43 8.10
N VAL A 25 14.06 0.43 8.57
CA VAL A 25 12.60 0.55 8.78
C VAL A 25 12.27 1.62 9.82
N ASN A 26 13.06 1.71 10.90
CA ASN A 26 12.83 2.70 11.96
C ASN A 26 12.99 4.12 11.44
N GLU A 27 14.09 4.41 10.74
CA GLU A 27 14.42 5.72 10.18
C GLU A 27 13.35 6.18 9.19
N LYS A 28 12.83 5.25 8.37
CA LYS A 28 11.75 5.54 7.41
C LYS A 28 10.44 5.89 8.12
N ILE A 29 10.06 5.13 9.15
CA ILE A 29 8.85 5.39 9.93
C ILE A 29 8.97 6.74 10.66
N ILE A 30 10.11 6.98 11.32
CA ILE A 30 10.38 8.20 12.09
C ILE A 30 10.35 9.42 11.16
N GLY A 31 11.06 9.37 10.03
CA GLY A 31 11.11 10.49 9.09
C GLY A 31 9.73 10.86 8.54
N PHE A 32 8.88 9.88 8.23
CA PHE A 32 7.51 10.17 7.80
C PHE A 32 6.65 10.74 8.95
N PHE A 33 6.75 10.15 10.14
CA PHE A 33 6.05 10.64 11.33
C PHE A 33 6.37 12.11 11.66
N GLU A 34 7.64 12.51 11.59
CA GLU A 34 8.07 13.88 11.86
C GLU A 34 7.45 14.88 10.87
N ILE A 35 7.37 14.52 9.58
CA ILE A 35 6.71 15.35 8.57
C ILE A 35 5.21 15.46 8.87
N CYS A 36 4.53 14.34 9.16
CA CYS A 36 3.11 14.36 9.53
C CYS A 36 2.84 15.16 10.80
N GLN A 37 3.75 15.08 11.78
CA GLN A 37 3.64 15.83 13.03
C GLN A 37 3.69 17.35 12.78
N GLN A 38 4.57 17.81 11.89
CA GLN A 38 4.65 19.22 11.50
C GLN A 38 3.39 19.71 10.77
N GLN A 39 2.70 18.82 10.05
CA GLN A 39 1.44 19.12 9.36
C GLN A 39 0.19 18.97 10.24
N GLY A 40 0.35 18.42 11.44
CA GLY A 40 -0.74 18.15 12.39
C GLY A 40 -1.30 16.73 12.24
N LEU A 41 -1.12 15.92 13.28
CA LEU A 41 -1.65 14.55 13.32
C LEU A 41 -3.15 14.54 13.62
N ASP A 42 -3.92 14.03 12.67
CA ASP A 42 -5.39 13.94 12.68
C ASP A 42 -5.92 12.50 12.77
N GLY A 43 -5.04 11.50 12.84
CA GLY A 43 -5.41 10.08 12.85
C GLY A 43 -5.55 9.42 11.48
N SER A 44 -5.42 10.19 10.40
CA SER A 44 -5.38 9.67 9.01
C SER A 44 -3.98 9.23 8.57
N HIS A 45 -2.95 9.64 9.31
CA HIS A 45 -1.55 9.43 8.97
C HIS A 45 -1.05 8.05 9.39
N GLY A 46 -0.16 7.47 8.59
CA GLY A 46 0.50 6.22 8.97
C GLY A 46 1.44 5.64 7.93
N VAL A 47 1.94 4.44 8.21
CA VAL A 47 2.91 3.77 7.35
C VAL A 47 2.61 2.28 7.22
N ILE A 48 2.69 1.78 5.99
CA ILE A 48 2.64 0.35 5.69
C ILE A 48 4.07 -0.20 5.68
N ILE A 49 4.30 -1.30 6.40
CA ILE A 49 5.59 -1.97 6.53
C ILE A 49 5.49 -3.49 6.28
N PRO A 50 6.61 -4.17 5.97
CA PRO A 50 6.65 -5.63 5.94
C PRO A 50 6.40 -6.21 7.34
N HIS A 51 5.54 -7.23 7.44
CA HIS A 51 5.28 -7.92 8.70
C HIS A 51 6.56 -8.46 9.37
N GLN A 52 7.55 -8.87 8.58
CA GLN A 52 8.81 -9.39 9.11
C GLN A 52 9.65 -8.33 9.82
N ASN A 53 9.50 -7.04 9.47
CA ASN A 53 10.22 -5.96 10.15
C ASN A 53 9.61 -5.58 11.52
N VAL A 54 8.47 -6.16 11.92
CA VAL A 54 7.85 -5.86 13.23
C VAL A 54 8.81 -6.15 14.39
N ALA A 55 9.63 -7.21 14.27
CA ALA A 55 10.61 -7.57 15.28
C ALA A 55 11.79 -6.58 15.37
N ASP A 56 12.02 -5.77 14.34
CA ASP A 56 13.11 -4.79 14.27
C ASP A 56 12.70 -3.40 14.78
N LEU A 57 11.42 -3.21 15.15
CA LEU A 57 10.88 -1.89 15.52
C LEU A 57 11.41 -1.41 16.87
N MET A 58 12.05 -0.25 16.83
CA MET A 58 12.61 0.49 17.96
C MET A 58 12.25 1.97 17.75
N LEU A 59 10.99 2.32 18.05
CA LEU A 59 10.40 3.62 17.75
C LEU A 59 10.43 4.55 18.99
N PRO A 60 10.59 5.87 18.79
CA PRO A 60 10.68 6.82 19.90
C PRO A 60 9.33 7.03 20.59
N GLU A 61 9.35 7.41 21.88
CA GLU A 61 8.14 7.54 22.71
C GLU A 61 7.05 8.45 22.11
N PRO A 62 7.35 9.63 21.50
CA PRO A 62 6.31 10.47 20.90
C PRO A 62 5.51 9.78 19.79
N LEU A 63 6.17 8.90 19.03
CA LEU A 63 5.52 8.11 18.00
C LEU A 63 4.65 7.02 18.63
N LEU A 64 5.16 6.32 19.64
CA LEU A 64 4.40 5.33 20.40
C LEU A 64 3.15 5.95 21.03
N GLU A 65 3.26 7.15 21.62
CA GLU A 65 2.11 7.89 22.15
C GLU A 65 1.11 8.27 21.06
N ALA A 66 1.57 8.76 19.91
CA ALA A 66 0.69 9.06 18.79
C ALA A 66 -0.05 7.80 18.29
N ALA A 67 0.64 6.67 18.24
CA ALA A 67 0.06 5.39 17.86
C ALA A 67 -0.98 4.89 18.88
N ARG A 68 -0.64 4.92 20.19
CA ARG A 68 -1.58 4.55 21.27
C ARG A 68 -2.84 5.41 21.27
N ASN A 69 -2.70 6.70 20.94
CA ASN A 69 -3.82 7.64 20.85
C ASN A 69 -4.55 7.61 19.49
N GLY A 70 -4.18 6.70 18.58
CA GLY A 70 -4.82 6.57 17.26
C GLY A 70 -4.56 7.72 16.30
N ARG A 71 -3.57 8.57 16.59
CA ARG A 71 -3.19 9.75 15.78
C ARG A 71 -2.21 9.42 14.65
N PHE A 72 -1.52 8.28 14.74
CA PHE A 72 -0.64 7.73 13.71
C PHE A 72 -0.79 6.20 13.68
N ARG A 73 -0.68 5.58 12.51
CA ARG A 73 -0.90 4.12 12.36
C ARG A 73 0.28 3.43 11.71
N ILE A 74 0.55 2.19 12.11
CA ILE A 74 1.55 1.32 11.46
C ILE A 74 0.82 0.04 11.07
N TRP A 75 0.81 -0.27 9.77
CA TRP A 75 0.20 -1.48 9.24
C TRP A 75 1.29 -2.45 8.78
N ALA A 76 1.35 -3.61 9.41
CA ALA A 76 2.26 -4.69 9.06
C ALA A 76 1.55 -5.66 8.10
N ILE A 77 2.00 -5.74 6.84
CA ILE A 77 1.37 -6.59 5.81
C ILE A 77 2.29 -7.72 5.37
N ARG A 78 1.71 -8.83 4.89
CA ARG A 78 2.43 -10.02 4.39
C ARG A 78 2.39 -10.11 2.88
N HIS A 79 1.32 -9.64 2.25
CA HIS A 79 1.10 -9.65 0.82
C HIS A 79 0.60 -8.28 0.34
N PHE A 80 0.96 -7.86 -0.87
CA PHE A 80 0.66 -6.50 -1.34
C PHE A 80 -0.84 -6.16 -1.36
N THR A 81 -1.69 -7.18 -1.57
CA THR A 81 -3.15 -7.02 -1.58
C THR A 81 -3.71 -6.51 -0.25
N GLU A 82 -3.04 -6.76 0.87
CA GLU A 82 -3.43 -6.21 2.17
C GLU A 82 -3.23 -4.69 2.25
N GLY A 83 -2.27 -4.15 1.48
CA GLY A 83 -2.02 -2.70 1.39
C GLY A 83 -3.04 -1.94 0.52
N ILE A 84 -3.75 -2.62 -0.37
CA ILE A 84 -4.66 -2.00 -1.32
C ILE A 84 -5.88 -1.35 -0.63
N PRO A 85 -6.61 -2.03 0.27
CA PRO A 85 -7.70 -1.39 1.02
C PRO A 85 -7.23 -0.21 1.86
N ILE A 86 -6.01 -0.29 2.40
CA ILE A 86 -5.43 0.77 3.22
C ILE A 86 -5.19 2.03 2.38
N LEU A 87 -4.65 1.91 1.17
CA LEU A 87 -4.31 3.05 0.32
C LEU A 87 -5.48 3.60 -0.49
N THR A 88 -6.48 2.76 -0.78
CA THR A 88 -7.53 3.09 -1.77
C THR A 88 -8.94 3.07 -1.21
N GLY A 89 -9.16 2.45 -0.05
CA GLY A 89 -10.50 2.17 0.48
C GLY A 89 -11.26 1.08 -0.27
N MET A 90 -10.66 0.44 -1.28
CA MET A 90 -11.26 -0.62 -2.08
C MET A 90 -10.72 -2.00 -1.69
N GLU A 91 -11.58 -3.01 -1.72
CA GLU A 91 -11.12 -4.39 -1.63
C GLU A 91 -10.14 -4.71 -2.77
N ALA A 92 -9.05 -5.43 -2.47
CA ALA A 92 -8.09 -5.81 -3.49
C ALA A 92 -8.72 -6.68 -4.58
N GLY A 93 -9.59 -7.60 -4.19
CA GLY A 93 -10.15 -8.63 -5.06
C GLY A 93 -9.25 -9.85 -5.16
N GLU A 94 -9.85 -10.98 -5.48
CA GLU A 94 -9.16 -12.26 -5.70
C GLU A 94 -9.47 -12.73 -7.12
N MET A 95 -8.50 -13.43 -7.71
CA MET A 95 -8.69 -14.06 -9.01
C MET A 95 -9.65 -15.25 -8.87
N LEU A 96 -10.66 -15.28 -9.73
CA LEU A 96 -11.66 -16.33 -9.81
C LEU A 96 -11.16 -17.48 -10.70
N PRO A 97 -11.81 -18.67 -10.65
CA PRO A 97 -11.40 -19.83 -11.44
C PRO A 97 -11.39 -19.62 -12.97
N ASP A 98 -12.13 -18.64 -13.46
CA ASP A 98 -12.19 -18.24 -14.87
C ASP A 98 -11.14 -17.18 -15.25
N PHE A 99 -10.17 -16.92 -14.37
CA PHE A 99 -9.11 -15.91 -14.49
C PHE A 99 -9.60 -14.45 -14.45
N SER A 100 -10.88 -14.21 -14.16
CA SER A 100 -11.40 -12.87 -13.92
C SER A 100 -11.22 -12.44 -12.47
N TYR A 101 -11.44 -11.16 -12.17
CA TYR A 101 -11.53 -10.64 -10.81
C TYR A 101 -12.95 -10.22 -10.47
N ARG A 102 -13.33 -10.35 -9.20
CA ARG A 102 -14.67 -9.96 -8.72
C ARG A 102 -14.99 -8.50 -9.08
N PRO A 103 -16.15 -8.21 -9.71
CA PRO A 103 -16.54 -6.84 -10.04
C PRO A 103 -16.53 -5.90 -8.83
N GLY A 104 -16.14 -4.64 -9.06
CA GLY A 104 -16.07 -3.60 -8.03
C GLY A 104 -14.82 -3.64 -7.13
N THR A 105 -13.88 -4.55 -7.38
CA THR A 105 -12.60 -4.65 -6.66
C THR A 105 -11.46 -3.92 -7.39
N PHE A 106 -10.35 -3.66 -6.68
CA PHE A 106 -9.18 -3.00 -7.24
C PHE A 106 -8.60 -3.77 -8.45
N LEU A 107 -8.34 -5.07 -8.30
CA LEU A 107 -7.73 -5.88 -9.36
C LEU A 107 -8.67 -6.04 -10.57
N HIS A 108 -9.98 -6.01 -10.36
CA HIS A 108 -10.94 -5.94 -11.48
C HIS A 108 -10.81 -4.63 -12.27
N ALA A 109 -10.70 -3.48 -11.59
CA ALA A 109 -10.50 -2.21 -12.27
C ALA A 109 -9.16 -2.14 -13.01
N VAL A 110 -8.10 -2.76 -12.47
CA VAL A 110 -6.81 -2.90 -13.14
C VAL A 110 -6.95 -3.75 -14.41
N ASP A 111 -7.57 -4.91 -14.30
CA ASP A 111 -7.77 -5.85 -15.40
C ASP A 111 -8.53 -5.21 -16.58
N GLN A 112 -9.67 -4.57 -16.29
CA GLN A 112 -10.43 -3.81 -17.28
C GLN A 112 -9.57 -2.73 -17.97
N ARG A 113 -8.76 -2.00 -17.20
CA ARG A 113 -7.91 -0.96 -17.76
C ARG A 113 -6.80 -1.53 -18.65
N LEU A 114 -6.25 -2.70 -18.30
CA LEU A 114 -5.25 -3.37 -19.12
C LEU A 114 -5.84 -3.87 -20.45
N GLU A 115 -7.07 -4.38 -20.45
CA GLU A 115 -7.79 -4.76 -21.68
C GLU A 115 -7.99 -3.56 -22.62
N GLU A 116 -8.45 -2.42 -22.08
CA GLU A 116 -8.60 -1.18 -22.84
C GLU A 116 -7.27 -0.73 -23.47
N LEU A 117 -6.20 -0.75 -22.69
CA LEU A 117 -4.86 -0.37 -23.16
C LEU A 117 -4.34 -1.32 -24.23
N ALA A 118 -4.62 -2.63 -24.11
CA ALA A 118 -4.25 -3.62 -25.12
C ALA A 118 -4.97 -3.40 -26.46
N LEU A 119 -6.26 -3.02 -26.43
CA LEU A 119 -7.01 -2.66 -27.62
C LEU A 119 -6.40 -1.43 -28.32
N ILE A 120 -6.10 -0.38 -27.56
CA ILE A 120 -5.46 0.84 -28.08
C ILE A 120 -4.10 0.52 -28.71
N ALA A 121 -3.27 -0.28 -28.03
CA ALA A 121 -1.95 -0.68 -28.53
C ALA A 121 -2.04 -1.49 -29.83
N ARG A 122 -3.02 -2.39 -29.93
CA ARG A 122 -3.27 -3.19 -31.14
C ARG A 122 -3.71 -2.31 -32.32
N ASP A 123 -4.60 -1.35 -32.07
CA ASP A 123 -5.10 -0.48 -33.13
C ASP A 123 -4.00 0.47 -33.62
N TYR A 124 -3.16 0.99 -32.72
CA TYR A 124 -1.96 1.74 -33.09
C TYR A 124 -1.01 0.91 -33.96
N ALA A 125 -0.73 -0.34 -33.57
CA ALA A 125 0.15 -1.23 -34.34
C ALA A 125 -0.39 -1.56 -35.75
N ARG A 126 -1.71 -1.48 -35.98
CA ARG A 126 -2.33 -1.65 -37.29
C ARG A 126 -2.24 -0.41 -38.18
N THR A 127 -1.95 0.75 -37.60
CA THR A 127 -1.76 2.01 -38.32
C THR A 127 -0.30 2.29 -38.71
N LEU A 128 0.63 1.45 -38.25
CA LEU A 128 2.03 1.39 -38.70
C LEU A 128 2.16 0.49 -39.94
#